data_AF-A0A519UCH7-F1
#
_entry.id   AF-A0A519UCH7-F1
#
_cell.length_a   1.000
_cell.length_b   1.000
_cell.length_c   1.000
_cell.angle_alpha   90.00
_cell.angle_beta   90.00
_cell.angle_gamma   90.00
#
_symmetry.space_group_name_H-M   'P 1'
#
loop_
_entity.id
_entity.type
_entity.pdbx_description
1 polymer ?
#
loop_
_entity_poly.entity_id
_entity_poly.type
_entity_poly.pdbx_seq_one_letter_code
_entity_poly.pdbx_strand_id
1 'polypeptide(L)'
;PYILPQYNATNGGKVYINLGNISEDILKDGKRFYENGLPTPSAPSPIDATNWGSVPRNPIQVTNAFSNVPADRVFQDVGFDGLSDTAEIVKRQLYLDELAANFGTGSAAYQAAISDPSSDNYRHYRDGAFTANDGLLERYKNINSPQGNSPINDGGEFSTAATLYPDAEDLNRDNTLNETEEYFQYKIDIKRSDDPQMQIGSNYIVDRKEVPVSLADGTTRMETWYQFRIPVGSYYGKVGTIPDFKSIRFIRMFMTEFEDSTTLRFATLQLTRNIWRKFQSKVDSTGLYTAASTAPLNVGAVNIEENDKRFPLPYRTPREIQRVQTLSNNGVNLLQNEQAMQLQFCELVQNDAKAVFQT
;
A
#
# COMPACT_ATOMS: atom_id res chain seq x y z
N PRO A 1 -13.98 -1.14 -7.46
CA PRO A 1 -13.35 -0.75 -8.75
C PRO A 1 -14.27 -0.97 -9.96
N TYR A 2 -15.11 -2.02 -9.95
CA TYR A 2 -15.91 -2.44 -11.11
C TYR A 2 -17.30 -1.77 -11.17
N ILE A 3 -17.33 -0.46 -11.39
CA ILE A 3 -18.58 0.32 -11.51
C ILE A 3 -18.86 0.79 -12.94
N LEU A 4 -17.88 0.65 -13.84
CA LEU A 4 -18.00 1.10 -15.23
C LEU A 4 -18.16 -0.08 -16.19
N PRO A 5 -18.86 0.09 -17.33
CA PRO A 5 -19.18 -1.01 -18.24
C PRO A 5 -17.97 -1.78 -18.78
N GLN A 6 -16.81 -1.13 -18.95
CA GLN A 6 -15.61 -1.80 -19.44
C GLN A 6 -15.13 -2.92 -18.50
N TYR A 7 -15.50 -2.87 -17.22
CA TYR A 7 -15.14 -3.88 -16.24
C TYR A 7 -16.18 -5.01 -16.11
N ASN A 8 -17.21 -5.05 -16.96
CA ASN A 8 -18.25 -6.06 -16.85
C ASN A 8 -17.75 -7.49 -17.12
N ALA A 9 -16.68 -7.65 -17.92
CA ALA A 9 -16.15 -8.96 -18.29
C ALA A 9 -15.00 -9.45 -17.37
N THR A 10 -14.55 -8.66 -16.39
CA THR A 10 -13.42 -9.06 -15.55
C THR A 10 -13.82 -10.03 -14.45
N ASN A 11 -12.97 -11.02 -14.21
CA ASN A 11 -13.08 -11.93 -13.06
C ASN A 11 -12.55 -11.31 -11.76
N GLY A 12 -12.10 -10.05 -11.79
CA GLY A 12 -11.51 -9.35 -10.66
C GLY A 12 -10.06 -9.77 -10.38
N GLY A 13 -9.55 -9.52 -9.18
CA GLY A 13 -8.19 -9.88 -8.78
C GLY A 13 -8.04 -10.00 -7.27
N LYS A 14 -6.80 -9.94 -6.78
CA LYS A 14 -6.48 -10.12 -5.35
C LYS A 14 -5.55 -9.03 -4.85
N VAL A 15 -5.83 -8.55 -3.65
CA VAL A 15 -4.92 -7.70 -2.87
C VAL A 15 -4.33 -8.52 -1.75
N TYR A 16 -3.02 -8.49 -1.64
CA TYR A 16 -2.29 -9.11 -0.54
C TYR A 16 -1.73 -8.03 0.37
N ILE A 17 -1.74 -8.32 1.66
CA ILE A 17 -1.10 -7.51 2.68
C ILE A 17 -0.15 -8.43 3.44
N ASN A 18 1.13 -8.10 3.47
CA ASN A 18 2.13 -8.76 4.30
C ASN A 18 2.40 -7.88 5.51
N LEU A 19 2.42 -8.47 6.70
CA LEU A 19 2.66 -7.80 7.97
C LEU A 19 3.74 -8.57 8.74
N GLY A 20 4.92 -7.99 8.91
CA GLY A 20 6.02 -8.68 9.57
C GLY A 20 7.37 -8.00 9.38
N ASN A 21 8.40 -8.84 9.30
CA ASN A 21 9.69 -8.47 8.77
C ASN A 21 9.68 -8.76 7.27
N ILE A 22 9.95 -7.76 6.45
CA ILE A 22 9.90 -7.83 5.00
C ILE A 22 11.24 -7.32 4.52
N SER A 23 11.76 -7.94 3.47
CA SER A 23 13.06 -7.57 2.94
C SER A 23 13.00 -6.18 2.30
N GLU A 24 14.02 -5.38 2.60
CA GLU A 24 14.27 -4.04 2.04
C GLU A 24 15.12 -4.09 0.77
N ASP A 25 15.69 -5.25 0.44
CA ASP A 25 16.36 -5.53 -0.84
C ASP A 25 15.30 -5.55 -1.95
N ILE A 26 15.14 -4.45 -2.67
CA ILE A 26 14.17 -4.30 -3.76
C ILE A 26 14.70 -5.06 -4.96
N LEU A 27 15.96 -4.83 -5.33
CA LEU A 27 16.65 -5.47 -6.43
C LEU A 27 17.50 -6.64 -5.94
N LYS A 28 16.84 -7.78 -5.70
CA LYS A 28 17.39 -9.00 -5.09
C LYS A 28 18.80 -9.40 -5.52
N ASP A 29 19.80 -8.78 -4.91
CA ASP A 29 21.23 -9.02 -5.14
C ASP A 29 22.06 -9.01 -3.85
N GLY A 30 21.43 -8.77 -2.69
CA GLY A 30 22.05 -8.78 -1.38
C GLY A 30 23.03 -7.62 -1.15
N LYS A 31 22.95 -6.55 -1.93
CA LYS A 31 23.78 -5.35 -1.78
C LYS A 31 22.89 -4.16 -1.47
N ARG A 32 23.26 -3.38 -0.45
CA ARG A 32 22.51 -2.17 -0.10
C ARG A 32 22.72 -1.10 -1.18
N PHE A 33 21.68 -0.76 -1.91
CA PHE A 33 21.72 0.37 -2.83
C PHE A 33 21.42 1.71 -2.14
N TYR A 34 22.10 2.76 -2.58
CA TYR A 34 21.76 4.16 -2.28
C TYR A 34 22.38 5.10 -3.33
N GLU A 35 21.57 5.96 -3.91
CA GLU A 35 21.92 6.79 -5.07
C GLU A 35 23.12 7.72 -4.84
N ASN A 36 23.20 8.36 -3.67
CA ASN A 36 24.29 9.28 -3.38
C ASN A 36 25.63 8.60 -3.09
N GLY A 37 25.69 7.26 -3.12
CA GLY A 37 26.92 6.48 -3.10
C GLY A 37 27.53 6.23 -4.49
N LEU A 38 26.78 6.54 -5.55
CA LEU A 38 27.22 6.38 -6.94
C LEU A 38 28.31 7.40 -7.30
N PRO A 39 29.23 7.01 -8.20
CA PRO A 39 30.36 7.85 -8.59
C PRO A 39 29.89 9.03 -9.42
N THR A 40 30.41 10.21 -9.11
CA THR A 40 30.20 11.42 -9.90
C THR A 40 31.54 11.93 -10.44
N PRO A 41 31.56 12.82 -11.45
CA PRO A 41 32.80 13.43 -11.92
C PRO A 41 33.56 14.18 -10.82
N SER A 42 32.85 14.74 -9.84
CA SER A 42 33.47 15.47 -8.72
C SER A 42 33.86 14.56 -7.54
N ALA A 43 33.22 13.40 -7.40
CA ALA A 43 33.41 12.45 -6.31
C ALA A 43 33.41 11.01 -6.84
N PRO A 44 34.55 10.48 -7.31
CA PRO A 44 34.65 9.10 -7.73
C PRO A 44 34.49 8.16 -6.53
N SER A 45 33.67 7.12 -6.70
CA SER A 45 33.36 6.11 -5.68
C SER A 45 33.43 4.71 -6.31
N PRO A 46 33.97 3.70 -5.62
CA PRO A 46 33.98 2.33 -6.14
C PRO A 46 32.57 1.75 -6.18
N ILE A 47 32.24 1.09 -7.28
CA ILE A 47 30.99 0.37 -7.49
C ILE A 47 31.24 -1.14 -7.67
N ASP A 48 30.21 -1.92 -7.42
CA ASP A 48 30.12 -3.33 -7.77
C ASP A 48 29.02 -3.52 -8.83
N ALA A 49 29.25 -4.40 -9.81
CA ALA A 49 28.24 -4.77 -10.78
C ALA A 49 27.42 -5.96 -10.24
N THR A 50 26.10 -5.88 -10.35
CA THR A 50 25.17 -6.93 -9.92
C THR A 50 24.34 -7.44 -11.10
N ASN A 51 23.40 -8.35 -10.85
CA ASN A 51 22.49 -8.80 -11.91
C ASN A 51 21.59 -7.66 -12.41
N TRP A 52 21.22 -6.74 -11.52
CA TRP A 52 20.31 -5.64 -11.83
C TRP A 52 21.02 -4.41 -12.36
N GLY A 53 22.19 -4.05 -11.83
CA GLY A 53 22.91 -2.89 -12.34
C GLY A 53 24.23 -2.63 -11.62
N SER A 54 24.38 -1.43 -11.08
CA SER A 54 25.57 -0.97 -10.36
C SER A 54 25.20 -0.48 -8.97
N VAL A 55 25.90 -0.98 -7.97
CA VAL A 55 25.67 -0.62 -6.57
C VAL A 55 26.94 -0.01 -5.95
N PRO A 56 26.83 0.94 -5.02
CA PRO A 56 27.99 1.42 -4.27
C PRO A 56 28.68 0.26 -3.53
N ARG A 57 30.01 0.15 -3.65
CA ARG A 57 30.75 -0.93 -2.98
C ARG A 57 30.78 -0.76 -1.45
N ASN A 58 30.79 0.48 -0.98
CA ASN A 58 30.72 0.76 0.45
C ASN A 58 29.24 0.69 0.87
N PRO A 59 28.84 -0.19 1.81
CA PRO A 59 27.44 -0.27 2.24
C PRO A 59 27.03 0.83 3.23
N ILE A 60 27.99 1.64 3.70
CA ILE A 60 27.74 2.68 4.70
C ILE A 60 27.45 4.02 4.02
N GLN A 61 26.18 4.42 4.05
CA GLN A 61 25.76 5.78 3.72
C GLN A 61 26.09 6.72 4.89
N VAL A 62 27.10 7.57 4.74
CA VAL A 62 27.52 8.52 5.81
C VAL A 62 26.53 9.67 5.95
N THR A 63 25.99 10.14 4.83
CA THR A 63 25.03 11.24 4.77
C THR A 63 23.90 10.86 3.82
N ASN A 64 22.65 11.10 4.22
CA ASN A 64 21.49 10.92 3.36
C ASN A 64 21.14 12.22 2.62
N ALA A 65 21.98 12.60 1.67
CA ALA A 65 21.82 13.79 0.83
C ALA A 65 22.61 13.66 -0.47
N PHE A 66 22.09 14.27 -1.54
CA PHE A 66 22.82 14.42 -2.81
C PHE A 66 24.02 15.38 -2.69
N SER A 67 24.89 15.33 -3.70
CA SER A 67 25.96 16.32 -3.90
C SER A 67 25.40 17.74 -3.96
N ASN A 68 26.18 18.70 -3.45
CA ASN A 68 25.90 20.13 -3.59
C ASN A 68 26.30 20.70 -4.97
N VAL A 69 26.95 19.89 -5.81
CA VAL A 69 27.32 20.24 -7.19
C VAL A 69 26.18 19.87 -8.12
N PRO A 70 25.52 20.83 -8.80
CA PRO A 70 24.36 20.53 -9.63
C PRO A 70 24.60 19.52 -10.76
N ALA A 71 25.79 19.57 -11.38
CA ALA A 71 26.17 18.68 -12.47
C ALA A 71 26.29 17.20 -12.05
N ASP A 72 26.40 16.92 -10.75
CA ASP A 72 26.49 15.56 -10.25
C ASP A 72 25.14 14.86 -10.14
N ARG A 73 24.03 15.61 -10.09
CA ARG A 73 22.69 15.03 -9.84
C ARG A 73 22.33 13.96 -10.85
N VAL A 74 22.62 14.18 -12.13
CA VAL A 74 22.32 13.26 -13.22
C VAL A 74 23.08 11.93 -13.15
N PHE A 75 24.10 11.83 -12.30
CA PHE A 75 24.87 10.61 -12.05
C PHE A 75 24.47 9.90 -10.75
N GLN A 76 23.67 10.56 -9.90
CA GLN A 76 23.22 10.03 -8.62
C GLN A 76 21.74 9.63 -8.69
N ASP A 77 20.88 10.50 -9.20
CA ASP A 77 19.43 10.33 -9.35
C ASP A 77 19.12 9.48 -10.59
N VAL A 78 19.51 8.21 -10.53
CA VAL A 78 19.46 7.22 -11.63
C VAL A 78 18.73 5.94 -11.21
N GLY A 79 17.90 6.01 -10.18
CA GLY A 79 17.05 4.89 -9.80
C GLY A 79 17.77 3.77 -9.04
N PHE A 80 17.01 2.75 -8.64
CA PHE A 80 17.52 1.66 -7.79
C PHE A 80 18.58 0.79 -8.46
N ASP A 81 18.63 0.77 -9.79
CA ASP A 81 19.59 -0.07 -10.50
C ASP A 81 20.95 0.62 -10.70
N GLY A 82 21.04 1.93 -10.41
CA GLY A 82 22.28 2.69 -10.48
C GLY A 82 22.79 2.93 -11.90
N LEU A 83 21.93 2.86 -12.92
CA LEU A 83 22.28 3.01 -14.32
C LEU A 83 21.46 4.14 -14.95
N SER A 84 22.08 4.94 -15.81
CA SER A 84 21.30 5.83 -16.68
C SER A 84 20.68 5.03 -17.83
N ASP A 85 19.60 5.53 -18.44
CA ASP A 85 18.95 4.91 -19.62
C ASP A 85 19.95 4.38 -20.66
N THR A 86 21.01 5.15 -20.95
CA THR A 86 22.05 4.74 -21.91
C THR A 86 22.86 3.52 -21.48
N ALA A 87 23.14 3.39 -20.19
CA ALA A 87 23.80 2.22 -19.62
C ALA A 87 22.83 1.04 -19.49
N GLU A 88 21.55 1.31 -19.22
CA GLU A 88 20.49 0.31 -19.18
C GLU A 88 20.30 -0.38 -20.53
N ILE A 89 20.36 0.35 -21.65
CA ILE A 89 20.28 -0.24 -23.00
C ILE A 89 21.31 -1.35 -23.15
N VAL A 90 22.54 -1.11 -22.70
CA VAL A 90 23.61 -2.11 -22.74
C VAL A 90 23.33 -3.27 -21.79
N LYS A 91 22.88 -2.97 -20.56
CA LYS A 91 22.61 -3.97 -19.53
C LYS A 91 21.43 -4.87 -19.87
N ARG A 92 20.40 -4.33 -20.52
CA ARG A 92 19.13 -4.97 -20.87
C ARG A 92 19.07 -5.42 -22.34
N GLN A 93 20.22 -5.46 -23.04
CA GLN A 93 20.26 -5.78 -24.47
C GLN A 93 19.52 -7.07 -24.82
N LEU A 94 19.65 -8.13 -24.02
CA LEU A 94 18.95 -9.41 -24.27
C LEU A 94 17.42 -9.26 -24.26
N TYR A 95 16.89 -8.46 -23.32
CA TYR A 95 15.46 -8.17 -23.24
C TYR A 95 14.99 -7.35 -24.45
N LEU A 96 15.79 -6.36 -24.86
CA LEU A 96 15.50 -5.54 -26.04
C LEU A 96 15.54 -6.36 -27.33
N ASP A 97 16.50 -7.29 -27.47
CA ASP A 97 16.62 -8.20 -28.61
C ASP A 97 15.41 -9.15 -28.69
N GLU A 98 14.94 -9.66 -27.55
CA GLU A 98 13.74 -10.49 -27.49
C GLU A 98 12.49 -9.72 -27.91
N LEU A 99 12.32 -8.48 -27.42
CA LEU A 99 11.23 -7.60 -27.85
C LEU A 99 11.29 -7.29 -29.35
N ALA A 100 12.49 -7.01 -29.86
CA ALA A 100 12.70 -6.75 -31.28
C ALA A 100 12.34 -7.98 -32.13
N ALA A 101 12.70 -9.19 -31.68
CA ALA A 101 12.39 -10.43 -32.38
C ALA A 101 10.87 -10.74 -32.37
N ASN A 102 10.20 -10.51 -31.24
CA ASN A 102 8.79 -10.87 -31.08
C ASN A 102 7.83 -9.84 -31.70
N PHE A 103 8.14 -8.54 -31.61
CA PHE A 103 7.23 -7.45 -32.00
C PHE A 103 7.78 -6.54 -33.11
N GLY A 104 9.07 -6.64 -33.42
CA GLY A 104 9.76 -5.74 -34.35
C GLY A 104 10.21 -4.43 -33.68
N THR A 105 11.32 -3.88 -34.18
CA THR A 105 11.90 -2.63 -33.66
C THR A 105 11.02 -1.40 -33.88
N GLY A 106 10.07 -1.44 -34.83
CA GLY A 106 9.09 -0.37 -35.04
C GLY A 106 7.88 -0.41 -34.11
N SER A 107 7.75 -1.44 -33.26
CA SER A 107 6.60 -1.57 -32.36
C SER A 107 6.61 -0.53 -31.24
N ALA A 108 5.43 -0.10 -30.81
CA ALA A 108 5.31 0.82 -29.67
C ALA A 108 5.93 0.24 -28.39
N ALA A 109 5.83 -1.07 -28.19
CA ALA A 109 6.45 -1.76 -27.04
C ALA A 109 7.98 -1.67 -27.07
N TYR A 110 8.60 -1.97 -28.22
CA TYR A 110 10.05 -1.84 -28.35
C TYR A 110 10.51 -0.38 -28.22
N GLN A 111 9.79 0.56 -28.83
CA GLN A 111 10.13 1.99 -28.76
C GLN A 111 10.04 2.54 -27.33
N ALA A 112 9.06 2.09 -26.54
CA ALA A 112 8.98 2.42 -25.12
C ALA A 112 10.12 1.77 -24.32
N ALA A 113 10.40 0.49 -24.56
CA ALA A 113 11.44 -0.25 -23.85
C ALA A 113 12.85 0.27 -24.15
N ILE A 114 13.15 0.69 -25.39
CA ILE A 114 14.49 1.23 -25.71
C ILE A 114 14.69 2.64 -25.14
N SER A 115 13.62 3.39 -24.90
CA SER A 115 13.69 4.73 -24.30
C SER A 115 13.84 4.71 -22.78
N ASP A 116 13.39 3.64 -22.13
CA ASP A 116 13.40 3.46 -20.67
C ASP A 116 13.45 1.94 -20.35
N PRO A 117 14.62 1.29 -20.52
CA PRO A 117 14.72 -0.16 -20.41
C PRO A 117 14.36 -0.74 -19.03
N SER A 118 14.60 -0.03 -17.93
CA SER A 118 14.15 -0.44 -16.60
C SER A 118 12.75 0.04 -16.23
N SER A 119 12.14 0.92 -17.03
CA SER A 119 10.81 1.49 -16.78
C SER A 119 10.71 2.25 -15.46
N ASP A 120 11.77 2.98 -15.12
CA ASP A 120 11.94 3.62 -13.82
C ASP A 120 12.11 5.15 -13.92
N ASN A 121 11.94 5.72 -15.13
CA ASN A 121 11.94 7.15 -15.34
C ASN A 121 10.74 7.85 -14.68
N TYR A 122 11.06 8.84 -13.86
CA TYR A 122 10.10 9.73 -13.22
C TYR A 122 9.47 10.71 -14.20
N ARG A 123 8.17 10.97 -14.03
CA ARG A 123 7.50 12.11 -14.69
C ARG A 123 6.52 12.79 -13.74
N HIS A 124 6.73 14.08 -13.51
CA HIS A 124 5.83 14.89 -12.70
C HIS A 124 4.45 15.03 -13.35
N TYR A 125 3.36 14.97 -12.58
CA TYR A 125 1.98 14.96 -13.10
C TYR A 125 1.54 16.23 -13.85
N ARG A 126 2.31 17.32 -13.74
CA ARG A 126 2.14 18.59 -14.46
C ARG A 126 3.17 18.81 -15.56
N ASP A 127 3.94 17.78 -15.90
CA ASP A 127 4.93 17.85 -16.97
C ASP A 127 4.30 18.32 -18.30
N GLY A 128 5.07 19.11 -19.05
CA GLY A 128 4.59 19.74 -20.29
C GLY A 128 4.32 18.77 -21.44
N ALA A 129 4.80 17.52 -21.35
CA ALA A 129 4.44 16.49 -22.31
C ALA A 129 2.98 16.07 -22.20
N PHE A 130 2.33 16.31 -21.05
CA PHE A 130 0.93 15.95 -20.87
C PHE A 130 -0.02 16.99 -21.47
N THR A 131 -0.89 16.54 -22.37
CA THR A 131 -1.91 17.32 -23.04
C THR A 131 -3.22 17.40 -22.24
N ALA A 132 -4.15 18.23 -22.69
CA ALA A 132 -5.49 18.32 -22.10
C ALA A 132 -6.31 17.02 -22.24
N ASN A 133 -5.91 16.11 -23.13
CA ASN A 133 -6.55 14.82 -23.31
C ASN A 133 -6.05 13.76 -22.30
N ASP A 134 -4.90 14.00 -21.67
CA ASP A 134 -4.29 13.03 -20.77
C ASP A 134 -4.96 13.10 -19.41
N GLY A 135 -5.61 12.00 -19.06
CA GLY A 135 -6.42 11.90 -17.85
C GLY A 135 -5.60 11.88 -16.57
N LEU A 136 -6.28 12.01 -15.43
CA LEU A 136 -5.63 12.01 -14.11
C LEU A 136 -4.80 10.73 -13.87
N LEU A 137 -5.30 9.54 -14.24
CA LEU A 137 -4.58 8.29 -14.00
C LEU A 137 -3.29 8.18 -14.82
N GLU A 138 -3.31 8.70 -16.05
CA GLU A 138 -2.15 8.72 -16.93
C GLU A 138 -1.06 9.65 -16.40
N ARG A 139 -1.45 10.84 -15.93
CA ARG A 139 -0.54 11.83 -15.35
C ARG A 139 0.20 11.32 -14.11
N TYR A 140 -0.41 10.41 -13.35
CA TYR A 140 0.17 9.83 -12.13
C TYR A 140 0.83 8.47 -12.37
N LYS A 141 0.94 8.00 -13.62
CA LYS A 141 1.46 6.67 -13.93
C LYS A 141 2.93 6.49 -13.53
N ASN A 142 3.77 7.50 -13.76
CA ASN A 142 5.22 7.47 -13.53
C ASN A 142 5.67 8.41 -12.40
N ILE A 143 4.76 8.77 -11.49
CA ILE A 143 5.05 9.73 -10.42
C ILE A 143 5.87 9.14 -9.27
N ASN A 144 5.88 7.82 -9.13
CA ASN A 144 6.59 7.10 -8.06
C ASN A 144 7.87 6.43 -8.55
N SER A 145 8.24 6.64 -9.82
CA SER A 145 9.46 6.04 -10.37
C SER A 145 10.69 6.77 -9.82
N PRO A 146 11.81 6.08 -9.58
CA PRO A 146 12.95 6.63 -8.86
C PRO A 146 13.88 7.49 -9.72
N GLN A 147 14.19 7.09 -10.96
CA GLN A 147 15.16 7.81 -11.80
C GLN A 147 14.66 9.21 -12.16
N GLY A 148 15.39 10.24 -11.73
CA GLY A 148 15.08 11.63 -12.01
C GLY A 148 13.95 12.20 -11.15
N ASN A 149 13.62 11.56 -10.02
CA ASN A 149 12.55 12.01 -9.12
C ASN A 149 12.95 13.17 -8.21
N SER A 150 14.23 13.50 -8.20
CA SER A 150 14.85 14.55 -7.40
C SER A 150 15.56 15.58 -8.29
N PRO A 151 14.92 16.17 -9.31
CA PRO A 151 15.54 17.20 -10.15
C PRO A 151 15.92 18.43 -9.33
N ILE A 152 16.94 19.14 -9.81
CA ILE A 152 17.31 20.43 -9.25
C ILE A 152 16.27 21.46 -9.66
N ASN A 153 15.89 22.34 -8.73
CA ASN A 153 14.95 23.41 -9.02
C ASN A 153 15.48 24.30 -10.16
N ASP A 154 14.70 24.40 -11.23
CA ASP A 154 14.99 25.18 -12.44
C ASP A 154 14.50 26.63 -12.35
N GLY A 155 13.91 27.02 -11.21
CA GLY A 155 13.31 28.34 -11.00
C GLY A 155 11.89 28.47 -11.59
N GLY A 156 11.27 27.36 -11.99
CA GLY A 156 9.89 27.33 -12.45
C GLY A 156 8.86 27.70 -11.38
N GLU A 157 7.62 27.94 -11.81
CA GLU A 157 6.51 28.29 -10.91
C GLU A 157 6.19 27.18 -9.88
N PHE A 158 6.51 25.93 -10.22
CA PHE A 158 6.27 24.77 -9.38
C PHE A 158 7.53 23.89 -9.33
N SER A 159 7.83 23.35 -8.15
CA SER A 159 8.83 22.29 -8.01
C SER A 159 8.31 21.01 -8.66
N THR A 160 9.11 20.42 -9.54
CA THR A 160 8.82 19.12 -10.17
C THR A 160 9.41 17.95 -9.40
N ALA A 161 10.19 18.19 -8.34
CA ALA A 161 10.78 17.15 -7.54
C ALA A 161 9.77 16.45 -6.62
N ALA A 162 9.76 15.12 -6.66
CA ALA A 162 8.99 14.28 -5.75
C ALA A 162 9.66 14.18 -4.37
N THR A 163 10.98 14.14 -4.34
CA THR A 163 11.79 14.10 -3.12
C THR A 163 13.06 14.93 -3.28
N LEU A 164 13.74 15.21 -2.17
CA LEU A 164 15.06 15.85 -2.12
C LEU A 164 16.13 14.92 -1.54
N TYR A 165 15.71 13.72 -1.14
CA TYR A 165 16.57 12.70 -0.56
C TYR A 165 16.86 11.64 -1.63
N PRO A 166 18.10 11.11 -1.69
CA PRO A 166 18.43 10.01 -2.57
C PRO A 166 17.59 8.77 -2.23
N ASP A 167 17.22 8.03 -3.26
CA ASP A 167 16.59 6.73 -3.07
C ASP A 167 17.61 5.71 -2.54
N ALA A 168 17.16 4.87 -1.61
CA ALA A 168 18.00 3.89 -0.94
C ALA A 168 17.17 2.70 -0.46
N GLU A 169 17.79 1.53 -0.44
CA GLU A 169 17.24 0.29 0.10
C GLU A 169 17.42 0.25 1.64
N ASP A 170 16.78 1.22 2.29
CA ASP A 170 16.77 1.40 3.76
C ASP A 170 15.50 2.16 4.15
N LEU A 171 14.38 1.43 4.22
CA LEU A 171 13.06 2.00 4.42
C LEU A 171 12.86 2.44 5.88
N ASN A 172 13.41 1.69 6.83
CA ASN A 172 13.30 1.99 8.26
C ASN A 172 14.36 2.98 8.78
N ARG A 173 15.39 3.31 7.97
CA ARG A 173 16.48 4.24 8.26
C ARG A 173 17.43 3.77 9.35
N ASP A 174 17.68 2.46 9.45
CA ASP A 174 18.59 1.87 10.42
C ASP A 174 20.03 1.70 9.89
N ASN A 175 20.29 2.14 8.66
CA ASN A 175 21.57 2.04 7.96
C ASN A 175 22.05 0.63 7.67
N THR A 176 21.15 -0.35 7.69
CA THR A 176 21.43 -1.73 7.31
C THR A 176 20.50 -2.18 6.19
N LEU A 177 20.87 -3.26 5.50
CA LEU A 177 19.98 -3.93 4.56
C LEU A 177 19.39 -5.15 5.24
N ASN A 178 18.06 -5.22 5.30
CA ASN A 178 17.36 -6.38 5.79
C ASN A 178 16.90 -7.26 4.62
N GLU A 179 17.45 -8.45 4.51
CA GLU A 179 17.09 -9.42 3.47
C GLU A 179 16.02 -10.43 3.92
N THR A 180 15.60 -10.37 5.19
CA THR A 180 14.78 -11.40 5.80
C THR A 180 13.29 -11.22 5.47
N GLU A 181 12.66 -12.29 4.97
CA GLU A 181 11.22 -12.35 4.71
C GLU A 181 10.52 -13.26 5.74
N GLU A 182 9.92 -12.63 6.75
CA GLU A 182 9.18 -13.30 7.81
C GLU A 182 7.90 -12.54 8.15
N TYR A 183 6.78 -12.95 7.60
CA TYR A 183 5.54 -12.17 7.70
C TYR A 183 4.28 -13.04 7.74
N PHE A 184 3.23 -12.44 8.28
CA PHE A 184 1.87 -12.90 8.16
C PHE A 184 1.25 -12.31 6.91
N GLN A 185 0.67 -13.16 6.06
CA GLN A 185 0.06 -12.76 4.81
C GLN A 185 -1.46 -12.78 4.94
N TYR A 186 -2.12 -11.72 4.47
CA TYR A 186 -3.56 -11.61 4.33
C TYR A 186 -3.90 -11.54 2.85
N LYS A 187 -5.02 -12.17 2.48
CA LYS A 187 -5.53 -12.19 1.11
C LYS A 187 -6.93 -11.59 1.10
N ILE A 188 -7.15 -10.61 0.24
CA ILE A 188 -8.43 -9.95 0.04
C ILE A 188 -8.80 -10.14 -1.44
N ASP A 189 -9.93 -10.77 -1.69
CA ASP A 189 -10.43 -10.92 -3.05
C ASP A 189 -11.10 -9.60 -3.48
N ILE A 190 -10.79 -9.08 -4.66
CA ILE A 190 -11.43 -7.89 -5.20
C ILE A 190 -12.22 -8.32 -6.43
N LYS A 191 -13.52 -8.50 -6.24
CA LYS A 191 -14.45 -8.99 -7.26
C LYS A 191 -15.56 -7.96 -7.53
N ARG A 192 -16.45 -8.29 -8.45
CA ARG A 192 -17.62 -7.46 -8.77
C ARG A 192 -18.61 -7.43 -7.59
N SER A 193 -19.44 -6.39 -7.53
CA SER A 193 -20.35 -6.13 -6.40
C SER A 193 -21.45 -7.18 -6.22
N ASP A 194 -21.72 -7.97 -7.25
CA ASP A 194 -22.65 -9.10 -7.28
C ASP A 194 -22.00 -10.42 -6.85
N ASP A 195 -20.67 -10.48 -6.73
CA ASP A 195 -19.95 -11.66 -6.26
C ASP A 195 -20.25 -11.94 -4.77
N PRO A 196 -20.44 -13.22 -4.37
CA PRO A 196 -20.61 -13.59 -2.97
C PRO A 196 -19.47 -13.14 -2.04
N GLN A 197 -18.23 -13.03 -2.56
CA GLN A 197 -17.06 -12.53 -1.82
C GLN A 197 -17.13 -11.02 -1.55
N MET A 198 -17.99 -10.27 -2.25
CA MET A 198 -18.17 -8.83 -2.06
C MET A 198 -19.42 -8.50 -1.22
N GLN A 199 -19.98 -9.49 -0.51
CA GLN A 199 -21.09 -9.29 0.42
C GLN A 199 -20.60 -9.14 1.87
N ILE A 200 -21.39 -8.43 2.69
CA ILE A 200 -21.12 -8.24 4.12
C ILE A 200 -21.01 -9.61 4.81
N GLY A 201 -19.96 -9.80 5.61
CA GLY A 201 -19.67 -11.04 6.33
C GLY A 201 -18.69 -11.98 5.61
N SER A 202 -18.42 -11.74 4.33
CA SER A 202 -17.40 -12.45 3.54
C SER A 202 -16.18 -11.55 3.34
N ASN A 203 -15.00 -12.16 3.09
CA ASN A 203 -13.81 -11.43 2.63
C ASN A 203 -13.44 -10.20 3.49
N TYR A 204 -13.64 -10.32 4.81
CA TYR A 204 -13.41 -9.25 5.80
C TYR A 204 -14.27 -7.99 5.64
N ILE A 205 -15.34 -8.02 4.85
CA ILE A 205 -16.26 -6.89 4.67
C ILE A 205 -17.21 -6.82 5.86
N VAL A 206 -17.15 -5.72 6.61
CA VAL A 206 -18.04 -5.46 7.76
C VAL A 206 -19.20 -4.54 7.42
N ASP A 207 -19.05 -3.73 6.39
CA ASP A 207 -20.07 -2.81 5.91
C ASP A 207 -19.90 -2.49 4.42
N ARG A 208 -21.00 -2.11 3.77
CA ARG A 208 -21.06 -1.70 2.36
C ARG A 208 -22.10 -0.60 2.20
N LYS A 209 -21.73 0.51 1.56
CA LYS A 209 -22.61 1.67 1.35
C LYS A 209 -22.63 2.07 -0.11
N GLU A 210 -23.83 2.15 -0.68
CA GLU A 210 -24.03 2.74 -2.00
C GLU A 210 -24.44 4.21 -1.86
N VAL A 211 -23.75 5.06 -2.60
CA VAL A 211 -23.96 6.51 -2.58
C VAL A 211 -24.11 7.06 -4.00
N PRO A 212 -25.15 7.86 -4.29
CA PRO A 212 -25.20 8.63 -5.52
C PRO A 212 -24.17 9.76 -5.44
N VAL A 213 -23.34 9.89 -6.46
CA VAL A 213 -22.32 10.93 -6.60
C VAL A 213 -22.61 11.75 -7.85
N SER A 214 -22.67 13.07 -7.69
CA SER A 214 -22.75 14.01 -8.81
C SER A 214 -21.34 14.26 -9.38
N LEU A 215 -21.18 13.99 -10.67
CA LEU A 215 -19.93 14.17 -11.39
C LEU A 215 -19.80 15.61 -11.93
N ALA A 216 -18.58 16.00 -12.31
CA ALA A 216 -18.29 17.33 -12.83
C ALA A 216 -18.98 17.63 -14.18
N ASP A 217 -19.37 16.59 -14.92
CA ASP A 217 -20.15 16.69 -16.16
C ASP A 217 -21.67 16.88 -15.91
N GLY A 218 -22.09 16.94 -14.64
CA GLY A 218 -23.48 17.08 -14.23
C GLY A 218 -24.28 15.77 -14.17
N THR A 219 -23.68 14.64 -14.52
CA THR A 219 -24.32 13.33 -14.42
C THR A 219 -24.22 12.76 -12.99
N THR A 220 -25.13 11.86 -12.62
CA THR A 220 -25.09 11.16 -11.34
C THR A 220 -24.75 9.69 -11.55
N ARG A 221 -23.83 9.15 -10.75
CA ARG A 221 -23.45 7.74 -10.74
C ARG A 221 -23.53 7.16 -9.34
N MET A 222 -23.94 5.90 -9.23
CA MET A 222 -23.85 5.16 -7.97
C MET A 222 -22.43 4.65 -7.75
N GLU A 223 -21.86 4.97 -6.59
CA GLU A 223 -20.58 4.43 -6.14
C GLU A 223 -20.79 3.57 -4.89
N THR A 224 -20.02 2.48 -4.80
CA THR A 224 -20.06 1.57 -3.65
C THR A 224 -18.78 1.69 -2.84
N TRP A 225 -18.93 2.02 -1.56
CA TRP A 225 -17.88 2.01 -0.56
C TRP A 225 -17.94 0.71 0.25
N TYR A 226 -16.79 0.05 0.38
CA TYR A 226 -16.63 -1.17 1.18
C TYR A 226 -15.78 -0.88 2.39
N GLN A 227 -16.23 -1.30 3.57
CA GLN A 227 -15.44 -1.25 4.79
C GLN A 227 -14.83 -2.64 5.04
N PHE A 228 -13.54 -2.78 4.75
CA PHE A 228 -12.76 -3.97 5.10
C PHE A 228 -12.21 -3.84 6.50
N ARG A 229 -12.37 -4.89 7.33
CA ARG A 229 -11.80 -4.99 8.66
C ARG A 229 -11.17 -6.36 8.85
N ILE A 230 -9.86 -6.41 8.70
CA ILE A 230 -9.07 -7.65 8.72
C ILE A 230 -8.53 -7.87 10.13
N PRO A 231 -8.96 -8.90 10.86
CA PRO A 231 -8.35 -9.23 12.14
C PRO A 231 -6.91 -9.71 11.93
N VAL A 232 -5.96 -9.07 12.61
CA VAL A 232 -4.54 -9.41 12.53
C VAL A 232 -4.27 -10.89 12.89
N GLY A 233 -5.06 -11.48 13.80
CA GLY A 233 -4.93 -12.90 14.13
C GLY A 233 -5.40 -13.88 13.04
N SER A 234 -6.09 -13.41 12.00
CA SER A 234 -6.76 -14.23 10.97
C SER A 234 -6.00 -14.19 9.64
N TYR A 235 -4.69 -14.42 9.69
CA TYR A 235 -3.84 -14.45 8.50
C TYR A 235 -4.13 -15.68 7.63
N TYR A 236 -3.96 -15.50 6.32
CA TYR A 236 -4.10 -16.56 5.30
C TYR A 236 -2.93 -17.53 5.34
N GLY A 237 -1.72 -17.03 5.54
CA GLY A 237 -0.50 -17.83 5.58
C GLY A 237 0.60 -17.13 6.36
N LYS A 238 1.64 -17.90 6.67
CA LYS A 238 2.85 -17.42 7.34
C LYS A 238 4.07 -17.81 6.51
N VAL A 239 4.95 -16.86 6.29
CA VAL A 239 6.24 -17.07 5.61
C VAL A 239 7.36 -16.92 6.63
N GLY A 240 8.36 -17.81 6.56
CA GLY A 240 9.49 -17.82 7.49
C GLY A 240 9.15 -18.24 8.92
N THR A 241 9.98 -17.85 9.89
CA THR A 241 9.90 -18.32 11.29
C THR A 241 9.34 -17.32 12.28
N ILE A 242 8.57 -16.33 11.82
CA ILE A 242 7.93 -15.34 12.70
C ILE A 242 7.06 -16.03 13.79
N PRO A 243 7.32 -15.78 15.08
CA PRO A 243 6.65 -16.49 16.17
C PRO A 243 5.32 -15.85 16.56
N ASP A 244 5.26 -14.52 16.60
CA ASP A 244 4.12 -13.75 17.07
C ASP A 244 4.10 -12.32 16.50
N PHE A 245 3.12 -11.51 16.90
CA PHE A 245 2.94 -10.13 16.45
C PHE A 245 3.69 -9.07 17.30
N LYS A 246 4.64 -9.47 18.17
CA LYS A 246 5.31 -8.51 19.05
C LYS A 246 6.32 -7.63 18.32
N SER A 247 6.92 -8.12 17.24
CA SER A 247 7.89 -7.37 16.44
C SER A 247 7.46 -7.38 14.98
N ILE A 248 6.72 -6.34 14.60
CA ILE A 248 6.30 -6.08 13.22
C ILE A 248 6.94 -4.77 12.81
N ARG A 249 7.74 -4.79 11.74
CA ARG A 249 8.51 -3.62 11.27
C ARG A 249 7.93 -3.04 9.99
N PHE A 250 7.40 -3.89 9.11
CA PHE A 250 7.02 -3.51 7.77
C PHE A 250 5.60 -3.98 7.42
N ILE A 251 4.99 -3.24 6.49
CA ILE A 251 3.75 -3.60 5.82
C ILE A 251 4.02 -3.50 4.32
N ARG A 252 3.77 -4.58 3.57
CA ARG A 252 3.84 -4.59 2.11
C ARG A 252 2.47 -4.92 1.55
N MET A 253 1.95 -4.09 0.67
CA MET A 253 0.72 -4.35 -0.06
C MET A 253 1.04 -4.57 -1.54
N PHE A 254 0.40 -5.54 -2.16
CA PHE A 254 0.56 -5.79 -3.59
C PHE A 254 -0.71 -6.36 -4.20
N MET A 255 -0.82 -6.22 -5.52
CA MET A 255 -1.97 -6.62 -6.30
C MET A 255 -1.56 -7.68 -7.32
N THR A 256 -2.38 -8.70 -7.51
CA THR A 256 -2.14 -9.76 -8.49
C THR A 256 -3.45 -10.32 -9.03
N GLU A 257 -3.36 -11.12 -10.11
CA GLU A 257 -4.50 -11.77 -10.77
C GLU A 257 -5.56 -10.82 -11.35
N PHE A 258 -5.22 -9.55 -11.60
CA PHE A 258 -6.11 -8.65 -12.34
C PHE A 258 -5.87 -8.84 -13.84
N GLU A 259 -6.96 -9.03 -14.59
CA GLU A 259 -6.91 -9.22 -16.05
C GLU A 259 -6.73 -7.91 -16.82
N ASP A 260 -7.11 -6.78 -16.21
CA ASP A 260 -7.04 -5.45 -16.80
C ASP A 260 -6.65 -4.40 -15.75
N SER A 261 -6.29 -3.21 -16.22
CA SER A 261 -5.94 -2.03 -15.46
C SER A 261 -6.98 -1.76 -14.36
N THR A 262 -6.55 -1.87 -13.11
CA THR A 262 -7.43 -1.73 -11.95
C THR A 262 -6.89 -0.68 -10.99
N THR A 263 -7.72 0.30 -10.64
CA THR A 263 -7.40 1.30 -9.62
C THR A 263 -8.21 1.03 -8.35
N LEU A 264 -7.51 0.89 -7.22
CA LEU A 264 -8.11 0.87 -5.90
C LEU A 264 -7.90 2.22 -5.22
N ARG A 265 -8.96 2.73 -4.59
CA ARG A 265 -8.93 3.99 -3.83
C ARG A 265 -9.26 3.67 -2.39
N PHE A 266 -8.34 3.98 -1.50
CA PHE A 266 -8.52 3.82 -0.07
C PHE A 266 -8.88 5.18 0.51
N ALA A 267 -10.13 5.38 0.92
CA ALA A 267 -10.53 6.60 1.63
C ALA A 267 -9.78 6.69 2.97
N THR A 268 -9.68 5.57 3.67
CA THR A 268 -8.87 5.41 4.87
C THR A 268 -8.18 4.04 4.84
N LEU A 269 -6.91 4.02 5.23
CA LEU A 269 -6.14 2.80 5.47
C LEU A 269 -5.43 2.98 6.81
N GLN A 270 -5.82 2.17 7.79
CA GLN A 270 -5.37 2.36 9.17
C GLN A 270 -5.16 1.04 9.90
N LEU A 271 -4.13 1.00 10.75
CA LEU A 271 -3.97 -0.02 11.77
C LEU A 271 -4.68 0.43 13.04
N THR A 272 -5.86 -0.14 13.29
CA THR A 272 -6.63 0.18 14.49
C THR A 272 -6.24 -0.71 15.64
N ARG A 273 -5.83 -0.12 16.76
CA ARG A 273 -5.65 -0.85 18.03
C ARG A 273 -6.99 -0.94 18.75
N ASN A 274 -7.35 -2.14 19.19
CA ASN A 274 -8.45 -2.31 20.13
C ASN A 274 -7.93 -2.16 21.56
N ILE A 275 -8.60 -1.33 22.37
CA ILE A 275 -8.34 -1.20 23.81
C ILE A 275 -8.84 -2.43 24.59
N TRP A 276 -9.81 -3.15 24.02
CA TRP A 276 -10.37 -4.37 24.59
C TRP A 276 -9.58 -5.59 24.14
N ARG A 277 -9.19 -6.41 25.11
CA ARG A 277 -8.44 -7.65 24.89
C ARG A 277 -9.36 -8.84 25.10
N LYS A 278 -9.24 -9.85 24.22
CA LYS A 278 -9.95 -11.13 24.39
C LYS A 278 -9.39 -11.87 25.59
N PHE A 279 -10.26 -12.30 26.49
CA PHE A 279 -9.88 -13.19 27.58
C PHE A 279 -9.58 -14.58 27.00
N GLN A 280 -8.34 -15.06 27.19
CA GLN A 280 -7.84 -16.28 26.54
C GLN A 280 -8.18 -17.57 27.30
N SER A 281 -8.62 -17.45 28.56
CA SER A 281 -8.94 -18.58 29.41
C SER A 281 -10.44 -18.84 29.45
N LYS A 282 -10.84 -20.05 29.85
CA LYS A 282 -12.23 -20.39 30.08
C LYS A 282 -12.82 -19.45 31.15
N VAL A 283 -14.01 -18.92 30.87
CA VAL A 283 -14.74 -18.07 31.80
C VAL A 283 -15.57 -18.98 32.69
N ASP A 284 -15.05 -19.33 33.86
CA ASP A 284 -15.76 -20.12 34.87
C ASP A 284 -15.47 -19.62 36.30
N SER A 285 -16.17 -20.21 37.27
CA SER A 285 -16.02 -19.89 38.69
C SER A 285 -14.92 -20.69 39.39
N THR A 286 -14.14 -21.51 38.67
CA THR A 286 -13.13 -22.38 39.28
C THR A 286 -11.87 -21.62 39.67
N GLY A 287 -11.66 -20.43 39.08
CA GLY A 287 -10.45 -19.63 39.28
C GLY A 287 -9.20 -20.23 38.63
N LEU A 288 -9.34 -21.26 37.81
CA LEU A 288 -8.25 -21.91 37.10
C LEU A 288 -8.15 -21.40 35.66
N TYR A 289 -6.95 -21.02 35.24
CA TYR A 289 -6.66 -20.63 33.87
C TYR A 289 -6.56 -21.87 32.97
N THR A 290 -7.71 -22.37 32.53
CA THR A 290 -7.81 -23.43 31.52
C THR A 290 -8.06 -22.82 30.14
N ALA A 291 -7.66 -23.52 29.08
CA ALA A 291 -7.85 -23.03 27.71
C ALA A 291 -9.34 -22.78 27.42
N ALA A 292 -9.65 -21.63 26.83
CA ALA A 292 -11.01 -21.35 26.35
C ALA A 292 -11.39 -22.28 25.19
N SER A 293 -12.68 -22.37 24.87
CA SER A 293 -13.15 -23.12 23.70
C SER A 293 -12.54 -22.58 22.38
N THR A 294 -12.65 -23.35 21.31
CA THR A 294 -12.19 -22.90 19.97
C THR A 294 -13.19 -22.00 19.25
N ALA A 295 -14.36 -21.71 19.84
CA ALA A 295 -15.38 -20.87 19.24
C ALA A 295 -14.83 -19.46 18.91
N PRO A 296 -14.94 -18.99 17.65
CA PRO A 296 -14.45 -17.67 17.26
C PRO A 296 -15.17 -16.54 18.00
N LEU A 297 -14.40 -15.62 18.56
CA LEU A 297 -14.86 -14.33 19.08
C LEU A 297 -14.19 -13.22 18.28
N ASN A 298 -14.97 -12.37 17.63
CA ASN A 298 -14.50 -11.12 17.01
C ASN A 298 -14.92 -9.93 17.86
N VAL A 299 -13.96 -9.02 18.10
CA VAL A 299 -14.15 -7.81 18.90
C VAL A 299 -13.90 -6.61 18.00
N GLY A 300 -14.88 -5.75 17.85
CA GLY A 300 -14.78 -4.54 17.06
C GLY A 300 -15.53 -3.38 17.72
N ALA A 301 -15.64 -2.29 16.98
CA ALA A 301 -16.49 -1.16 17.32
C ALA A 301 -17.45 -0.87 16.15
N VAL A 302 -18.63 -0.41 16.50
CA VAL A 302 -19.62 0.18 15.58
C VAL A 302 -19.82 1.62 15.97
N ASN A 303 -20.02 2.49 14.99
CA ASN A 303 -20.18 3.91 15.25
C ASN A 303 -21.17 4.57 14.30
N ILE A 304 -21.67 5.75 14.70
CA ILE A 304 -22.74 6.45 13.98
C ILE A 304 -22.28 7.08 12.67
N GLU A 305 -21.01 7.41 12.53
CA GLU A 305 -20.49 8.05 11.31
C GLU A 305 -20.23 7.03 10.19
N GLU A 306 -19.75 5.83 10.55
CA GLU A 306 -19.39 4.78 9.59
C GLU A 306 -20.50 3.76 9.35
N ASN A 307 -21.29 3.43 10.38
CA ASN A 307 -22.21 2.28 10.36
C ASN A 307 -23.69 2.69 10.46
N ASP A 308 -24.04 3.93 10.06
CA ASP A 308 -25.41 4.45 10.03
C ASP A 308 -26.36 3.66 9.10
N LYS A 309 -25.82 3.00 8.08
CA LYS A 309 -26.58 2.23 7.08
C LYS A 309 -26.25 0.74 7.11
N ARG A 310 -25.56 0.27 8.14
CA ARG A 310 -25.20 -1.14 8.28
C ARG A 310 -26.45 -2.04 8.26
N PHE A 311 -26.35 -3.20 7.61
CA PHE A 311 -27.38 -4.23 7.56
C PHE A 311 -26.96 -5.49 8.35
N PRO A 312 -27.87 -6.20 9.07
CA PRO A 312 -29.31 -5.96 9.20
C PRO A 312 -29.71 -4.89 10.23
N LEU A 313 -28.79 -4.55 11.14
CA LEU A 313 -29.04 -3.61 12.23
C LEU A 313 -28.17 -2.37 12.03
N PRO A 314 -28.73 -1.23 11.59
CA PRO A 314 -27.99 0.01 11.47
C PRO A 314 -27.67 0.55 12.86
N TYR A 315 -26.48 1.14 13.01
CA TYR A 315 -26.12 1.75 14.28
C TYR A 315 -26.92 3.04 14.49
N ARG A 316 -27.56 3.16 15.66
CA ARG A 316 -28.30 4.34 16.08
C ARG A 316 -27.87 4.68 17.50
N THR A 317 -27.65 5.96 17.75
CA THR A 317 -27.34 6.43 19.10
C THR A 317 -28.45 5.99 20.06
N PRO A 318 -28.12 5.35 21.20
CA PRO A 318 -29.11 4.92 22.18
C PRO A 318 -30.01 6.06 22.62
N ARG A 319 -31.29 5.76 22.89
CA ARG A 319 -32.35 6.76 23.16
C ARG A 319 -31.99 7.77 24.26
N GLU A 320 -31.25 7.33 25.27
CA GLU A 320 -30.90 8.14 26.45
C GLU A 320 -29.58 8.89 26.28
N ILE A 321 -28.85 8.66 25.19
CA ILE A 321 -27.55 9.26 24.93
C ILE A 321 -27.73 10.39 23.92
N GLN A 322 -27.16 11.55 24.23
CA GLN A 322 -27.00 12.64 23.28
C GLN A 322 -25.54 12.68 22.82
N ARG A 323 -25.36 12.90 21.51
CA ARG A 323 -24.01 13.07 20.96
C ARG A 323 -23.35 14.30 21.57
N VAL A 324 -22.10 14.13 21.98
CA VAL A 324 -21.29 15.23 22.52
C VAL A 324 -21.11 16.28 21.44
N GLN A 325 -21.29 17.53 21.82
CA GLN A 325 -21.16 18.69 20.93
C GLN A 325 -19.83 19.38 21.23
N THR A 326 -19.14 19.81 20.19
CA THR A 326 -17.90 20.59 20.32
C THR A 326 -17.92 21.74 19.32
N LEU A 327 -17.43 22.90 19.73
CA LEU A 327 -17.35 24.06 18.85
C LEU A 327 -16.04 24.02 18.07
N SER A 328 -16.15 24.06 16.74
CA SER A 328 -15.01 24.30 15.86
C SER A 328 -14.47 25.72 16.06
N ASN A 329 -13.23 25.97 15.64
CA ASN A 329 -12.60 27.30 15.70
C ASN A 329 -13.41 28.39 14.98
N ASN A 330 -14.27 28.01 14.03
CA ASN A 330 -15.13 28.95 13.29
C ASN A 330 -16.52 29.15 13.93
N GLY A 331 -16.72 28.69 15.17
CA GLY A 331 -18.02 28.78 15.88
C GLY A 331 -19.10 27.82 15.37
N VAL A 332 -18.75 26.92 14.45
CA VAL A 332 -19.67 25.88 13.96
C VAL A 332 -19.72 24.74 14.97
N ASN A 333 -20.93 24.33 15.35
CA ASN A 333 -21.15 23.21 16.23
C ASN A 333 -20.92 21.88 15.49
N LEU A 334 -20.05 21.03 16.03
CA LEU A 334 -19.72 19.71 15.52
C LEU A 334 -20.21 18.64 16.50
N LEU A 335 -20.86 17.61 15.97
CA LEU A 335 -21.24 16.44 16.74
C LEU A 335 -20.07 15.46 16.75
N GLN A 336 -19.60 15.06 17.92
CA GLN A 336 -18.56 14.04 18.05
C GLN A 336 -19.11 12.66 17.68
N ASN A 337 -18.20 11.77 17.28
CA ASN A 337 -18.55 10.39 16.96
C ASN A 337 -19.05 9.67 18.23
N GLU A 338 -20.01 8.78 18.05
CA GLU A 338 -20.59 7.95 19.11
C GLU A 338 -20.47 6.50 18.68
N GLN A 339 -19.96 5.66 19.59
CA GLN A 339 -19.53 4.31 19.28
C GLN A 339 -19.88 3.32 20.39
N ALA A 340 -20.11 2.07 20.01
CA ALA A 340 -20.29 0.94 20.90
C ALA A 340 -19.34 -0.21 20.55
N MET A 341 -19.06 -1.04 21.54
CA MET A 341 -18.35 -2.30 21.33
C MET A 341 -19.25 -3.30 20.58
N GLN A 342 -18.69 -3.95 19.57
CA GLN A 342 -19.30 -5.10 18.92
C GLN A 342 -18.60 -6.39 19.36
N LEU A 343 -19.36 -7.30 19.94
CA LEU A 343 -18.94 -8.68 20.20
C LEU A 343 -19.68 -9.60 19.23
N GLN A 344 -18.94 -10.33 18.41
CA GLN A 344 -19.49 -11.29 17.47
C GLN A 344 -19.00 -12.70 17.84
N PHE A 345 -19.94 -13.58 18.11
CA PHE A 345 -19.70 -14.98 18.44
C PHE A 345 -20.15 -15.85 17.27
N CYS A 346 -19.38 -16.89 16.96
CA CYS A 346 -19.76 -17.90 15.98
C CYS A 346 -19.71 -19.27 16.66
N GLU A 347 -20.78 -20.06 16.53
CA GLU A 347 -20.83 -21.46 17.00
C GLU A 347 -20.48 -21.64 18.49
N LEU A 348 -20.88 -20.68 19.33
CA LEU A 348 -20.68 -20.78 20.78
C LEU A 348 -21.61 -21.84 21.36
N VAL A 349 -21.04 -22.86 22.00
CA VAL A 349 -21.80 -23.98 22.58
C VAL A 349 -22.52 -23.59 23.87
N GLN A 350 -23.58 -24.33 24.19
CA GLN A 350 -24.35 -24.12 25.40
C GLN A 350 -23.45 -24.20 26.65
N ASN A 351 -23.62 -23.23 27.57
CA ASN A 351 -22.84 -23.08 28.81
C ASN A 351 -21.37 -22.70 28.61
N ASP A 352 -20.94 -22.34 27.41
CA ASP A 352 -19.64 -21.72 27.18
C ASP A 352 -19.75 -20.20 27.16
N ALA A 353 -18.68 -19.54 27.60
CA ALA A 353 -18.62 -18.10 27.75
C ALA A 353 -17.27 -17.56 27.27
N LYS A 354 -17.34 -16.42 26.59
CA LYS A 354 -16.19 -15.65 26.14
C LYS A 354 -16.30 -14.25 26.69
N ALA A 355 -15.18 -13.70 27.13
CA ALA A 355 -15.13 -12.37 27.71
C ALA A 355 -14.08 -11.50 27.00
N VAL A 356 -14.28 -10.19 27.13
CA VAL A 356 -13.28 -9.19 26.83
C VAL A 356 -13.03 -8.37 28.07
N PHE A 357 -11.82 -7.87 28.22
CA PHE A 357 -11.43 -7.03 29.33
C PHE A 357 -10.60 -5.85 28.84
N GLN A 358 -10.65 -4.78 29.60
CA GLN A 358 -9.78 -3.62 29.45
C GLN A 358 -8.82 -3.61 30.64
N THR A 359 -7.58 -3.23 30.39
CA THR A 359 -6.55 -3.00 31.41
C THR A 359 -6.21 -1.54 31.48
#